data_AF-A0A8X6GHT7-F1
#
_entry.id   AF-A0A8X6GHT7-F1
#
_cell.length_a   1.000
_cell.length_b   1.000
_cell.length_c   1.000
_cell.angle_alpha   90.00
_cell.angle_beta   90.00
_cell.angle_gamma   90.00
#
_symmetry.space_group_name_H-M   'P 1'
#
loop_
_entity.id
_entity.type
_entity.pdbx_description
1 polymer ?
#
loop_
_entity_poly.entity_id
_entity_poly.type
_entity_poly.pdbx_seq_one_letter_code
_entity_poly.pdbx_strand_id
1 'polypeptide(L)'
;MNLNKVDKFNYLKAHLGGSALNTVEGFPISAKAYDEAVKLLKNRFANPEILIQAHMNKILSLQPLKNSNDLRSFRKFVDNCNVQLRSLNSLGVSSANYGKILCPMLLKLIPSDLLLDYNKLQQNGSGSDIQQLLSFLTQSLTARERTYSTNKSSFELCDRRQKTKSNFLREHRSYKQQTKKFSYCKRTTNRAC
;
A
#
# COMPACT_ATOMS: atom_id res chain seq x y z
N MET A 1 12.50 27.65 -21.76
CA MET A 1 12.14 28.94 -21.12
C MET A 1 12.81 29.00 -19.76
N ASN A 2 13.74 29.94 -19.53
CA ASN A 2 14.40 30.12 -18.24
C ASN A 2 13.75 31.33 -17.55
N LEU A 3 13.04 31.11 -16.44
CA LEU A 3 12.41 32.18 -15.68
C LEU A 3 13.47 33.06 -15.00
N ASN A 4 13.25 34.37 -14.99
CA ASN A 4 14.11 35.29 -14.25
C ASN A 4 13.92 35.08 -12.73
N LYS A 5 14.83 35.60 -11.90
CA LYS A 5 14.77 35.38 -10.43
C LYS A 5 13.54 36.01 -9.76
N VAL A 6 13.03 37.11 -10.32
CA VAL A 6 11.84 37.80 -9.81
C VAL A 6 10.60 36.93 -10.03
N ASP A 7 10.44 36.37 -11.23
CA ASP A 7 9.36 35.44 -11.57
C ASP A 7 9.46 34.16 -10.75
N LYS A 8 10.68 33.62 -10.58
CA LYS A 8 10.94 32.47 -9.70
C LYS A 8 10.53 32.77 -8.26
N PHE A 9 10.72 34.00 -7.78
CA PHE A 9 10.34 34.34 -6.41
C PHE A 9 8.82 34.47 -6.24
N ASN A 10 8.13 35.09 -7.21
CA ASN A 10 6.67 35.13 -7.22
C ASN A 10 6.09 33.71 -7.24
N TYR A 11 6.64 32.85 -8.09
CA TYR A 11 6.26 31.45 -8.16
C TYR A 11 6.51 30.72 -6.83
N LEU A 12 7.68 30.93 -6.22
CA LEU A 12 8.03 30.35 -4.92
C LEU A 12 7.02 30.77 -3.85
N LYS A 13 6.75 32.07 -3.66
CA LYS A 13 5.79 32.55 -2.65
C LYS A 13 4.39 31.98 -2.87
N ALA A 14 3.93 31.86 -4.13
CA ALA A 14 2.63 31.29 -4.45
C ALA A 14 2.50 29.79 -4.10
N HIS A 15 3.61 29.06 -4.02
CA HIS A 15 3.63 27.62 -3.69
C HIS A 15 4.01 27.32 -2.24
N LEU A 16 4.38 28.33 -1.46
CA LEU A 16 4.63 28.17 -0.03
C LEU A 16 3.33 28.35 0.74
N GLY A 17 3.20 27.62 1.85
CA GLY A 17 2.09 27.75 2.78
C GLY A 17 2.57 27.67 4.23
N GLY A 18 1.73 28.12 5.15
CA GLY A 18 1.97 28.06 6.60
C GLY A 18 3.34 28.62 7.00
N SER A 19 4.07 27.88 7.84
CA SER A 19 5.35 28.31 8.40
C SER A 19 6.42 28.66 7.35
N ALA A 20 6.40 27.97 6.20
CA ALA A 20 7.36 28.23 5.14
C ALA A 20 7.08 29.58 4.44
N LEU A 21 5.82 29.93 4.21
CA LEU A 21 5.44 31.24 3.67
C LEU A 21 5.77 32.36 4.67
N ASN A 22 5.41 32.19 5.94
CA ASN A 22 5.70 33.16 7.00
C ASN A 22 7.21 33.45 7.13
N THR A 23 8.07 32.47 6.80
CA THR A 23 9.52 32.63 6.82
C THR A 23 10.03 33.63 5.78
N VAL A 24 9.31 33.77 4.65
CA VAL A 24 9.74 34.60 3.51
C VAL A 24 8.80 35.77 3.21
N GLU A 25 7.75 35.95 4.01
CA GLU A 25 6.70 36.94 3.78
C GLU A 25 7.25 38.37 3.74
N GLY A 26 8.16 38.70 4.67
CA GLY A 26 8.79 40.01 4.80
C GLY A 26 9.85 40.36 3.76
N PHE A 27 10.17 39.45 2.82
CA PHE A 27 11.12 39.74 1.75
C PHE A 27 10.44 40.50 0.60
N PRO A 28 11.06 41.58 0.09
CA PRO A 28 10.58 42.27 -1.09
C PRO A 28 10.79 41.41 -2.34
N ILE A 29 9.86 41.44 -3.29
CA ILE A 29 9.96 40.69 -4.54
C ILE A 29 11.12 41.25 -5.39
N SER A 30 12.29 40.62 -5.28
CA SER A 30 13.52 41.02 -6.01
C SER A 30 14.44 39.82 -6.25
N ALA A 31 15.36 39.96 -7.21
CA ALA A 31 16.31 38.90 -7.55
C ALA A 31 17.26 38.53 -6.41
N LYS A 32 17.72 39.51 -5.62
CA LYS A 32 18.57 39.29 -4.45
C LYS A 32 17.80 38.61 -3.31
N ALA A 33 16.59 39.08 -3.04
CA ALA A 33 15.73 38.52 -2.00
C ALA A 33 15.36 37.06 -2.30
N TYR A 34 15.25 36.65 -3.57
CA TYR A 34 15.04 35.26 -3.93
C TYR A 34 16.15 34.34 -3.41
N ASP A 35 17.42 34.69 -3.64
CA ASP A 35 18.55 33.85 -3.21
C ASP A 35 18.61 33.75 -1.68
N GLU A 36 18.38 34.86 -0.98
CA GLU A 36 18.32 34.91 0.49
C GLU A 36 17.14 34.11 1.04
N ALA A 37 15.94 34.24 0.45
CA ALA A 37 14.75 33.49 0.83
C ALA A 37 14.95 31.98 0.63
N VAL A 38 15.50 31.55 -0.51
CA VAL A 38 15.81 30.13 -0.76
C VAL A 38 16.83 29.61 0.25
N LYS A 39 17.87 30.39 0.55
CA LYS A 39 18.87 30.03 1.57
C LYS A 39 18.23 29.89 2.96
N LEU A 40 17.38 30.84 3.35
CA LEU A 40 16.68 30.82 4.64
C LEU A 40 15.74 29.62 4.76
N LEU A 41 14.97 29.32 3.71
CA LEU A 41 14.10 28.15 3.65
C LEU A 41 14.89 26.85 3.78
N LYS A 42 16.02 26.72 3.06
CA LYS A 42 16.90 25.55 3.17
C LYS A 42 17.47 25.40 4.57
N ASN A 43 17.98 26.48 5.16
CA ASN A 43 18.54 26.44 6.51
C ASN A 43 17.49 26.03 7.55
N ARG A 44 16.25 26.52 7.42
CA ARG A 44 15.17 26.26 8.39
C ARG A 44 14.50 24.91 8.22
N PHE A 45 14.27 24.46 6.97
CA PHE A 45 13.42 23.30 6.69
C PHE A 45 14.15 22.13 6.02
N ALA A 46 15.36 22.35 5.48
CA ALA A 46 16.13 21.32 4.79
C ALA A 46 17.41 20.96 5.57
N ASN A 47 17.35 20.98 6.91
CA ASN A 47 18.45 20.47 7.72
C ASN A 47 18.55 18.94 7.53
N PRO A 48 19.65 18.43 6.92
CA PRO A 48 19.77 17.03 6.58
C PRO A 48 19.75 16.12 7.81
N GLU A 49 20.29 16.54 8.95
CA GLU A 49 20.32 15.72 10.17
C GLU A 49 18.91 15.47 10.72
N ILE A 50 18.08 16.52 10.77
CA ILE A 50 16.68 16.42 11.21
C ILE A 50 15.90 15.51 10.25
N LEU A 51 16.13 15.64 8.94
CA LEU A 51 15.47 14.80 7.94
C LEU A 51 15.89 13.34 8.07
N ILE A 52 17.19 13.07 8.22
CA ILE A 52 17.73 11.72 8.46
C ILE A 52 17.09 11.12 9.70
N GLN A 53 17.06 11.85 10.81
CA GLN A 53 16.45 11.39 12.06
C GLN A 53 14.95 11.11 11.88
N ALA A 54 14.22 11.98 11.18
CA ALA A 54 12.80 11.80 10.91
C ALA A 54 12.53 10.53 10.08
N HIS A 55 13.32 10.29 9.02
CA HIS A 55 13.21 9.08 8.20
C HIS A 55 13.58 7.82 8.99
N MET A 56 14.65 7.86 9.79
CA MET A 56 15.02 6.77 10.69
C MET A 56 13.90 6.47 11.68
N ASN A 57 13.35 7.48 12.37
CA ASN A 57 12.24 7.31 13.31
C ASN A 57 10.99 6.70 12.65
N LYS A 58 10.68 7.07 11.41
CA LYS A 58 9.59 6.45 10.64
C LYS A 58 9.82 4.97 10.38
N ILE A 59 11.06 4.56 10.08
CA ILE A 59 11.40 3.14 9.93
C ILE A 59 11.28 2.43 11.28
N LEU A 60 11.81 3.04 12.34
CA LEU A 60 11.82 2.44 13.69
C LEU A 60 10.41 2.30 14.28
N SER A 61 9.46 3.13 13.86
CA SER A 61 8.06 3.13 14.29
C SER A 61 7.12 2.32 13.37
N LEU A 62 7.67 1.61 12.37
CA LEU A 62 6.88 0.76 11.51
C LEU A 62 6.12 -0.28 12.31
N GLN A 63 4.83 -0.43 11.98
CA GLN A 63 3.99 -1.43 12.61
C GLN A 63 4.28 -2.82 12.02
N PRO A 64 4.30 -3.87 12.86
CA PRO A 64 4.45 -5.23 12.38
C PRO A 64 3.37 -5.58 11.36
N LEU A 65 3.79 -6.20 10.25
CA LEU A 65 2.88 -6.82 9.31
C LEU A 65 2.30 -8.08 9.98
N LYS A 66 0.98 -8.08 10.22
CA LYS A 66 0.33 -9.17 10.97
C LYS A 66 0.00 -10.39 10.11
N ASN A 67 -0.32 -10.16 8.83
CA ASN A 67 -0.77 -11.19 7.91
C ASN A 67 -0.19 -10.93 6.52
N SER A 68 0.53 -11.91 5.98
CA SER A 68 1.14 -11.83 4.64
C SER A 68 0.11 -11.87 3.50
N ASN A 69 -1.12 -12.34 3.78
CA ASN A 69 -2.23 -12.36 2.81
C ASN A 69 -3.07 -11.08 2.81
N ASP A 70 -2.88 -10.18 3.78
CA ASP A 70 -3.44 -8.82 3.70
C ASP A 70 -2.57 -7.99 2.76
N LEU A 71 -2.85 -8.09 1.46
CA LEU A 71 -2.09 -7.44 0.40
C LEU A 71 -2.06 -5.92 0.54
N ARG A 72 -3.11 -5.32 1.10
CA ARG A 72 -3.17 -3.87 1.31
C ARG A 72 -2.18 -3.45 2.39
N SER A 73 -2.16 -4.14 3.51
CA SER A 73 -1.21 -3.85 4.60
C SER A 73 0.22 -4.21 4.21
N PHE A 74 0.42 -5.31 3.49
CA PHE A 74 1.74 -5.72 3.01
C PHE A 74 2.30 -4.71 2.01
N ARG A 75 1.50 -4.24 1.04
CA ARG A 75 1.91 -3.18 0.11
C ARG A 75 2.32 -1.90 0.84
N LYS A 76 1.48 -1.42 1.77
CA LYS A 76 1.81 -0.24 2.60
C LYS A 76 3.12 -0.42 3.38
N PHE A 77 3.36 -1.60 3.93
CA PHE A 77 4.59 -1.91 4.65
C PHE A 77 5.82 -1.78 3.75
N VAL A 78 5.79 -2.42 2.57
CA VAL A 78 6.90 -2.37 1.59
C VAL A 78 7.13 -0.96 1.07
N ASP A 79 6.06 -0.25 0.72
CA ASP A 79 6.14 1.14 0.23
C ASP A 79 6.75 2.07 1.27
N ASN A 80 6.33 1.95 2.54
CA ASN A 80 6.87 2.77 3.62
C ASN A 80 8.37 2.52 3.81
N CYS A 81 8.80 1.26 3.83
CA CYS A 81 10.23 0.90 3.89
C CYS A 81 11.01 1.53 2.74
N ASN A 82 10.55 1.31 1.50
CA ASN A 82 11.23 1.79 0.31
C ASN A 82 11.32 3.32 0.27
N VAL A 83 10.25 4.04 0.61
CA VAL A 83 10.24 5.50 0.63
C VAL A 83 11.26 6.03 1.63
N GLN A 84 11.28 5.52 2.88
CA GLN A 84 12.21 6.04 3.87
C GLN A 84 13.66 5.73 3.51
N LEU A 85 13.96 4.52 3.03
CA LEU A 85 15.31 4.12 2.66
C LEU A 85 15.82 4.88 1.43
N ARG A 86 14.95 5.13 0.45
CA ARG A 86 15.27 5.98 -0.70
C ARG A 86 15.53 7.42 -0.30
N SER A 87 14.74 7.97 0.63
CA SER A 87 14.96 9.31 1.18
C SER A 87 16.30 9.40 1.91
N LEU A 88 16.66 8.41 2.72
CA LEU A 88 17.97 8.34 3.38
C LEU A 88 19.12 8.32 2.36
N ASN A 89 18.98 7.53 1.30
CA ASN A 89 19.99 7.49 0.24
C ASN A 89 20.11 8.85 -0.48
N SER A 90 18.99 9.55 -0.73
CA SER A 90 19.01 10.90 -1.33
C SER A 90 19.66 11.97 -0.43
N LEU A 91 19.72 11.72 0.88
CA LEU A 91 20.41 12.55 1.86
C LEU A 91 21.88 12.13 2.05
N GLY A 92 22.37 11.16 1.27
CA GLY A 92 23.77 10.70 1.31
C GLY A 92 24.04 9.59 2.33
N VAL A 93 23.02 9.02 2.96
CA VAL A 93 23.18 7.92 3.92
C VAL A 93 23.09 6.58 3.20
N SER A 94 24.22 5.88 3.10
CA SER A 94 24.31 4.56 2.47
C SER A 94 23.68 3.45 3.32
N SER A 95 23.18 2.41 2.66
CA SER A 95 22.67 1.21 3.33
C SER A 95 23.72 0.48 4.17
N ALA A 96 25.02 0.69 3.90
CA ALA A 96 26.08 0.16 4.74
C ALA A 96 26.02 0.69 6.18
N ASN A 97 25.59 1.95 6.38
CA ASN A 97 25.57 2.61 7.68
C ASN A 97 24.47 2.09 8.61
N TYR A 98 23.31 1.73 8.05
CA TYR A 98 22.14 1.34 8.83
C TYR A 98 21.70 -0.12 8.59
N GLY A 99 22.12 -0.75 7.50
CA GLY A 99 21.61 -2.04 7.05
C GLY A 99 21.83 -3.16 8.07
N LYS A 100 22.97 -3.15 8.79
CA LYS A 100 23.27 -4.13 9.84
C LYS A 100 22.31 -4.07 11.04
N ILE A 101 21.70 -2.91 11.30
CA ILE A 101 20.75 -2.71 12.40
C ILE A 101 19.31 -2.86 11.88
N LEU A 102 18.99 -2.22 10.76
CA LEU A 102 17.64 -2.20 10.22
C LEU A 102 17.21 -3.55 9.63
N CYS A 103 18.12 -4.33 9.05
CA CYS A 103 17.76 -5.65 8.51
C CYS A 103 17.20 -6.60 9.59
N PRO A 104 17.91 -6.91 10.70
CA PRO A 104 17.35 -7.77 11.74
C PRO A 104 16.12 -7.16 12.43
N MET A 105 15.99 -5.83 12.47
CA MET A 105 14.78 -5.18 12.97
C MET A 105 13.57 -5.44 12.06
N LEU A 106 13.71 -5.19 10.76
CA LEU A 106 12.64 -5.40 9.79
C LEU A 106 12.22 -6.87 9.73
N LEU A 107 13.16 -7.81 9.88
CA LEU A 107 12.85 -9.24 9.97
C LEU A 107 11.96 -9.60 11.17
N LYS A 108 12.00 -8.84 12.28
CA LYS A 108 11.09 -9.02 13.42
C LYS A 108 9.69 -8.45 13.17
N LEU A 109 9.53 -7.57 12.19
CA LEU A 109 8.26 -6.93 11.86
C LEU A 109 7.45 -7.72 10.82
N ILE A 110 8.03 -8.74 10.19
CA ILE A 110 7.35 -9.56 9.19
C ILE A 110 6.79 -10.86 9.80
N PRO A 111 5.67 -11.39 9.26
CA PRO A 111 5.13 -12.70 9.60
C PRO A 111 6.15 -13.84 9.45
N SER A 112 5.95 -14.91 10.23
CA SER A 112 6.83 -16.07 10.27
C SER A 112 6.91 -16.84 8.94
N ASP A 113 5.85 -16.84 8.13
CA ASP A 113 5.87 -17.46 6.79
C ASP A 113 6.84 -16.73 5.85
N LEU A 114 6.81 -15.39 5.83
CA LEU A 114 7.76 -14.59 5.05
C LEU A 114 9.19 -14.74 5.57
N LEU A 115 9.37 -14.79 6.89
CA LEU A 115 10.68 -14.99 7.49
C LEU A 115 11.28 -16.35 7.13
N LEU A 116 10.46 -17.41 7.16
CA LEU A 116 10.87 -18.75 6.76
C LEU A 116 11.30 -18.79 5.29
N ASP A 117 10.50 -18.19 4.40
CA ASP A 117 10.80 -18.15 2.96
C ASP A 117 12.07 -17.33 2.68
N TYR A 118 12.26 -16.21 3.38
CA TYR A 118 13.49 -15.43 3.29
C TYR A 118 14.72 -16.23 3.74
N ASN A 119 14.64 -16.90 4.89
CA ASN A 119 15.74 -17.70 5.42
C ASN A 119 16.13 -18.85 4.48
N LYS A 120 15.14 -19.50 3.83
CA LYS A 120 15.41 -20.53 2.80
C LYS A 120 16.20 -19.98 1.62
N LEU A 121 15.92 -18.74 1.18
CA LEU A 121 16.67 -18.10 0.11
C LEU A 121 18.10 -17.77 0.54
N GLN A 122 18.30 -17.34 1.79
CA GLN A 122 19.61 -16.96 2.31
C GLN A 122 20.56 -18.15 2.51
N GLN A 123 20.07 -19.39 2.69
CA GLN A 123 20.93 -20.57 2.80
C GLN A 123 21.84 -20.80 1.58
N ASN A 124 21.47 -20.24 0.43
CA ASN A 124 22.21 -20.40 -0.83
C ASN A 124 23.00 -19.12 -1.22
N GLY A 125 23.04 -18.09 -0.37
CA GLY A 125 23.51 -16.75 -0.73
C GLY A 125 24.44 -16.09 0.29
N SER A 126 25.17 -15.07 -0.18
CA SER A 126 26.10 -14.28 0.62
C SER A 126 25.40 -13.14 1.37
N GLY A 127 25.30 -13.27 2.69
CA GLY A 127 25.05 -12.20 3.66
C GLY A 127 23.67 -11.52 3.61
N SER A 128 23.03 -11.29 4.76
CA SER A 128 21.77 -10.55 4.83
C SER A 128 21.98 -9.05 4.57
N ASP A 129 21.74 -8.60 3.34
CA ASP A 129 21.68 -7.19 2.98
C ASP A 129 20.23 -6.66 3.00
N ILE A 130 20.06 -5.41 3.40
CA ILE A 130 18.74 -4.76 3.45
C ILE A 130 18.11 -4.64 2.07
N GLN A 131 18.90 -4.44 1.00
CA GLN A 131 18.34 -4.37 -0.35
C GLN A 131 17.82 -5.73 -0.82
N GLN A 132 18.50 -6.82 -0.44
CA GLN A 132 18.03 -8.18 -0.70
C GLN A 132 16.73 -8.47 0.06
N LEU A 133 16.59 -8.01 1.30
CA LEU A 133 15.34 -8.14 2.05
C LEU A 133 14.18 -7.40 1.36
N LEU A 134 14.39 -6.16 0.92
CA LEU A 134 13.35 -5.38 0.23
C LEU A 134 12.96 -5.98 -1.12
N SER A 135 13.93 -6.48 -1.88
CA SER A 135 13.67 -7.13 -3.16
C SER A 135 12.87 -8.41 -2.96
N PHE A 136 13.22 -9.22 -1.95
CA PHE A 136 12.44 -10.40 -1.54
C PHE A 136 11.01 -10.05 -1.16
N LEU A 137 10.80 -9.03 -0.32
CA LEU A 137 9.46 -8.62 0.12
C LEU A 137 8.61 -8.14 -1.07
N THR A 138 9.22 -7.37 -1.98
CA THR A 138 8.55 -6.88 -3.19
C THR A 138 8.15 -8.02 -4.13
N GLN A 139 9.05 -9.00 -4.34
CA GLN A 139 8.76 -10.20 -5.13
C GLN A 139 7.66 -11.04 -4.49
N SER A 140 7.73 -11.24 -3.17
CA SER A 140 6.75 -11.97 -2.37
C SER A 140 5.36 -11.33 -2.41
N LEU A 141 5.29 -10.00 -2.35
CA LEU A 141 4.05 -9.24 -2.51
C LEU A 141 3.49 -9.42 -3.93
N THR A 142 4.33 -9.21 -4.95
CA THR A 142 3.93 -9.33 -6.37
C THR A 142 3.42 -10.73 -6.69
N ALA A 143 4.08 -11.78 -6.20
CA ALA A 143 3.66 -13.16 -6.37
C ALA A 143 2.28 -13.41 -5.75
N ARG A 144 2.05 -12.93 -4.52
CA ARG A 144 0.74 -13.05 -3.85
C ARG A 144 -0.35 -12.26 -4.56
N GLU A 145 -0.06 -11.07 -5.06
CA GLU A 145 -1.01 -10.26 -5.85
C GLU A 145 -1.42 -10.95 -7.16
N ARG A 146 -0.47 -11.59 -7.84
CA ARG A 146 -0.74 -12.41 -9.03
C ARG A 146 -1.63 -13.60 -8.69
N THR A 147 -1.31 -14.34 -7.63
CA THR A 147 -2.13 -15.48 -7.19
C THR A 147 -3.54 -15.05 -6.79
N TYR A 148 -3.68 -13.92 -6.09
CA TYR A 148 -4.99 -13.38 -5.73
C TYR A 148 -5.83 -13.01 -6.97
N SER A 149 -5.19 -12.41 -7.99
CA SER A 149 -5.86 -12.03 -9.24
C SER A 149 -6.32 -13.26 -10.04
N THR A 150 -5.49 -14.31 -10.11
CA THR A 150 -5.85 -15.59 -10.75
C THR A 150 -6.94 -16.34 -10.00
N ASN A 151 -6.92 -16.32 -8.67
CA ASN A 151 -7.95 -16.98 -7.86
C ASN A 151 -9.28 -16.23 -7.91
N LYS A 152 -9.26 -14.91 -8.02
CA LYS A 152 -10.48 -14.10 -8.23
C LYS A 152 -11.17 -14.46 -9.55
N SER A 153 -10.41 -14.55 -10.65
CA SER A 153 -10.98 -14.91 -11.96
C SER A 153 -11.52 -16.34 -12.00
N SER A 154 -10.85 -17.29 -11.35
CA SER A 154 -11.31 -18.68 -11.27
C SER A 154 -12.52 -18.87 -10.34
N PHE A 155 -12.66 -18.07 -9.27
CA PHE A 155 -13.86 -18.07 -8.43
C PHE A 155 -15.08 -17.48 -9.16
N GLU A 156 -14.90 -16.42 -9.96
CA GLU A 156 -15.95 -15.86 -10.82
C GLU A 156 -16.37 -16.83 -11.95
N LEU A 157 -15.42 -17.58 -12.52
CA LEU A 157 -15.70 -18.63 -13.51
C LEU A 157 -16.44 -19.83 -12.89
N CYS A 158 -16.13 -20.20 -11.65
CA CYS A 158 -16.81 -21.30 -10.94
C CYS A 158 -18.22 -20.90 -10.47
N ASP A 159 -18.43 -19.65 -10.05
CA ASP A 159 -19.75 -19.12 -9.66
C ASP A 159 -20.73 -19.07 -10.86
N ARG A 160 -20.25 -18.77 -12.08
CA ARG A 160 -21.06 -18.90 -13.31
C ARG A 160 -21.50 -20.34 -13.60
N ARG A 161 -20.69 -21.34 -13.22
CA ARG A 161 -20.99 -22.77 -13.42
C ARG A 161 -21.98 -23.33 -12.39
N GLN A 162 -22.07 -22.72 -11.21
CA GLN A 162 -23.00 -23.14 -10.16
C GLN A 162 -24.40 -22.52 -10.33
N LYS A 163 -24.48 -21.27 -10.82
CA LYS A 163 -25.75 -20.60 -11.15
C LYS A 163 -26.54 -21.36 -12.23
N THR A 164 -25.87 -21.86 -13.27
CA THR A 164 -26.51 -22.62 -14.37
C THR A 164 -27.08 -23.97 -13.91
N LYS A 165 -26.41 -24.70 -13.02
CA LYS A 165 -26.97 -25.94 -12.42
C LYS A 165 -28.15 -25.67 -11.48
N SER A 166 -28.10 -24.58 -10.70
CA SER A 166 -29.20 -24.22 -9.78
C SER A 166 -30.47 -23.80 -10.53
N ASN A 167 -30.33 -23.14 -11.69
CA ASN A 167 -31.47 -22.72 -12.51
C ASN A 167 -32.12 -23.90 -13.25
N PHE A 168 -31.34 -24.85 -13.76
CA PHE A 168 -31.85 -26.06 -14.40
C PHE A 168 -32.66 -26.97 -13.44
N LEU A 169 -32.20 -27.11 -12.19
CA LEU A 169 -32.92 -27.85 -11.15
C LEU A 169 -34.19 -27.14 -10.67
N ARG A 170 -34.27 -25.80 -10.80
CA ARG A 170 -35.46 -25.00 -10.44
C ARG A 170 -36.56 -25.09 -11.49
N GLU A 171 -36.21 -25.08 -12.78
CA GLU A 171 -37.17 -25.22 -13.88
C GLU A 171 -37.83 -26.61 -13.92
N HIS A 172 -37.06 -27.69 -13.69
CA HIS A 172 -37.62 -29.05 -13.63
C HIS A 172 -38.50 -29.31 -12.40
N ARG A 173 -38.39 -28.52 -11.32
CA ARG A 173 -39.28 -28.61 -10.15
C ARG A 173 -40.62 -27.90 -10.39
N SER A 174 -40.62 -26.85 -11.21
CA SER A 174 -41.82 -26.09 -11.60
C SER A 174 -42.76 -26.95 -12.47
N TYR A 175 -42.23 -27.67 -13.46
CA TYR A 175 -43.04 -28.53 -14.34
C TYR A 175 -43.71 -29.72 -13.62
N LYS A 176 -43.11 -30.25 -12.54
CA LYS A 176 -43.71 -31.34 -11.74
C LYS A 176 -44.79 -30.87 -10.75
N GLN A 177 -44.88 -29.57 -10.45
CA GLN A 177 -45.94 -29.03 -9.57
C GLN A 177 -47.20 -28.64 -10.35
N GLN A 178 -47.08 -28.38 -11.66
CA GLN A 178 -48.22 -27.96 -12.48
C GLN A 178 -49.14 -29.12 -12.91
N THR A 179 -48.66 -30.37 -12.88
CA THR A 179 -49.48 -31.55 -13.20
C THR A 179 -50.20 -32.19 -12.01
N LYS A 180 -50.07 -31.64 -10.79
CA LYS A 180 -50.85 -32.07 -9.60
C LYS A 180 -51.97 -31.10 -9.19
N LYS A 181 -52.21 -30.04 -9.97
CA LYS A 181 -53.33 -29.09 -9.78
C LYS A 181 -54.48 -29.38 -10.75
N PHE A 182 -54.90 -30.64 -10.84
CA PHE A 182 -56.16 -31.02 -11.46
C PHE A 182 -56.74 -32.28 -10.80
N SER A 183 -57.05 -32.20 -9.50
CA SER A 183 -58.10 -33.04 -8.92
C SER A 183 -58.50 -32.51 -7.54
N TYR A 184 -59.81 -32.50 -7.32
CA TYR A 184 -60.54 -32.21 -6.08
C TYR A 184 -60.94 -30.75 -5.77
N CYS A 185 -61.90 -30.27 -6.56
CA CYS A 185 -63.02 -29.49 -6.05
C CYS A 185 -64.12 -30.47 -5.58
N LYS A 186 -64.46 -30.47 -4.28
CA LYS A 186 -65.85 -30.52 -3.75
C LYS A 186 -65.91 -30.71 -2.21
N ARG A 187 -66.67 -29.78 -1.60
CA ARG A 187 -67.58 -29.91 -0.43
C ARG A 187 -66.96 -30.03 0.97
N THR A 188 -67.11 -28.95 1.74
CA THR A 188 -67.74 -28.93 3.08
C THR A 188 -68.29 -27.50 3.26
N THR A 189 -69.53 -27.30 3.68
CA THR A 189 -69.87 -27.18 5.11
C THR A 189 -71.38 -27.26 5.28
N ASN A 190 -71.83 -28.11 6.20
CA ASN A 190 -73.19 -28.09 6.74
C ASN A 190 -73.08 -28.28 8.26
N ARG A 191 -73.37 -27.23 9.04
CA ARG A 191 -73.81 -27.32 10.45
C ARG A 191 -74.17 -25.93 11.00
N ALA A 192 -75.47 -25.67 11.16
CA ALA A 192 -76.04 -24.89 12.25
C ALA A 192 -77.55 -25.19 12.33
N CYS A 193 -77.97 -25.70 13.50
CA CYS A 193 -79.34 -25.95 14.01
C CYS A 193 -80.28 -26.84 13.18
#